data_AF-A0A1I0PLX7-F1
#
_entry.id   AF-A0A1I0PLX7-F1
#
_cell.length_a   1.000
_cell.length_b   1.000
_cell.length_c   1.000
_cell.angle_alpha   90.00
_cell.angle_beta   90.00
_cell.angle_gamma   90.00
#
_symmetry.space_group_name_H-M   'P 1'
#
loop_
_entity.id
_entity.type
_entity.pdbx_description
1 polymer ?
#
loop_
_entity_poly.entity_id
_entity_poly.type
_entity_poly.pdbx_seq_one_letter_code
_entity_poly.pdbx_strand_id
1 'polypeptide(L)'
;MGLRTALRQNTVILAGLLAAGGWVFVTLLNVSSSMGSVTYGDWIGQSGVAGLVGLVVLLAIGLLVVSVYAELGEMDPLPEEFPPEQ
;
A
#
# COMPACT_ATOMS: atom_id res chain seq x y z
N MET A 1 3.23 -0.96 -17.91
CA MET A 1 4.14 0.19 -17.97
C MET A 1 5.30 -0.09 -17.04
N GLY A 2 6.56 0.24 -17.34
CA GLY A 2 7.62 0.07 -16.32
C GLY A 2 7.57 1.20 -15.29
N LEU A 3 8.18 1.05 -14.11
CA LEU A 3 8.40 2.15 -13.15
C LEU A 3 8.93 3.43 -13.84
N ARG A 4 9.79 3.24 -14.85
CA ARG A 4 10.32 4.33 -15.70
C ARG A 4 9.26 5.01 -16.56
N THR A 5 8.26 4.28 -17.05
CA THR A 5 7.11 4.82 -17.78
C THR A 5 6.16 5.54 -16.84
N ALA A 6 5.86 5.00 -15.65
CA ALA A 6 5.06 5.69 -14.65
C ALA A 6 5.70 7.02 -14.19
N LEU A 7 7.03 7.03 -14.00
CA LEU A 7 7.80 8.25 -13.75
C LEU A 7 7.69 9.29 -14.87
N ARG A 8 7.58 8.84 -16.13
CA ARG A 8 7.55 9.71 -17.32
C ARG A 8 6.14 10.15 -17.74
N GLN A 9 5.13 9.34 -17.45
CA GLN A 9 3.77 9.50 -17.97
C GLN A 9 2.77 9.92 -16.90
N ASN A 10 2.96 9.53 -15.64
CA ASN A 10 2.10 9.96 -14.55
C ASN A 10 2.82 10.02 -13.19
N THR A 11 3.77 10.96 -13.09
CA THR A 11 4.59 11.19 -11.89
C THR A 11 3.74 11.52 -10.66
N VAL A 12 2.57 12.13 -10.84
CA VAL A 12 1.66 12.50 -9.74
C VAL A 12 1.07 11.25 -9.08
N ILE A 13 0.63 10.26 -9.86
CA ILE A 13 0.12 8.99 -9.31
C ILE A 13 1.23 8.25 -8.56
N LEU A 14 2.43 8.16 -9.14
CA LEU A 14 3.58 7.53 -8.48
C LEU A 14 3.93 8.22 -7.16
N ALA A 15 4.01 9.55 -7.16
CA ALA A 15 4.29 10.33 -5.94
C ALA A 15 3.21 10.15 -4.88
N GLY A 16 1.93 10.13 -5.28
CA GLY A 16 0.81 9.86 -4.39
C GLY A 16 0.87 8.45 -3.79
N LEU A 17 1.22 7.45 -4.58
CA LEU A 17 1.35 6.06 -4.12
C LEU A 17 2.52 5.88 -3.16
N LEU A 18 3.66 6.53 -3.43
CA LEU A 18 4.81 6.57 -2.51
C LEU A 18 4.46 7.27 -1.19
N ALA A 19 3.75 8.39 -1.26
CA ALA A 19 3.27 9.11 -0.08
C ALA A 19 2.29 8.25 0.73
N ALA A 20 1.37 7.53 0.06
CA ALA A 20 0.46 6.59 0.71
C ALA A 20 1.22 5.45 1.40
N GLY A 21 2.21 4.85 0.74
CA GLY A 21 3.08 3.82 1.34
C GLY A 21 3.83 4.34 2.56
N GLY A 22 4.41 5.54 2.48
CA GLY A 22 5.08 6.20 3.61
C GLY A 22 4.11 6.48 4.76
N TRP A 23 2.89 6.93 4.47
CA TRP A 23 1.86 7.18 5.47
C TRP A 23 1.42 5.90 6.18
N VAL A 24 1.20 4.80 5.44
CA VAL A 24 0.89 3.49 6.02
C VAL A 24 2.01 3.07 6.97
N PHE A 25 3.26 3.20 6.55
CA PHE A 25 4.42 2.85 7.37
C PHE A 25 4.48 3.66 8.68
N VAL A 26 4.35 4.99 8.61
CA VAL A 26 4.34 5.85 9.79
C VAL A 26 3.16 5.53 10.71
N THR A 27 1.98 5.27 10.14
CA THR A 27 0.79 4.91 10.92
C THR A 27 0.96 3.58 11.62
N LEU A 28 1.60 2.60 10.97
CA LEU A 28 1.90 1.29 11.56
C LEU A 28 2.83 1.43 12.77
N LEU A 29 3.85 2.28 12.69
CA LEU A 29 4.72 2.60 13.83
C LEU A 29 3.96 3.32 14.96
N ASN A 30 3.07 4.26 14.64
CA ASN A 30 2.26 4.95 15.64
C ASN A 30 1.32 3.99 16.38
N VAL A 31 0.64 3.10 15.65
CA VAL A 31 -0.27 2.11 16.24
C VAL A 31 0.49 1.10 17.09
N SER A 32 1.64 0.60 16.62
CA SER A 32 2.46 -0.33 17.39
C SER A 32 3.06 0.31 18.64
N SER A 33 3.42 1.60 18.58
CA SER A 33 3.93 2.33 19.75
C SER A 33 2.85 2.73 20.74
N SER A 34 1.62 2.93 20.28
CA SER A 34 0.53 3.43 21.13
C SER A 34 -0.35 2.30 21.66
N MET A 35 -0.30 1.09 21.08
CA MET A 35 -1.15 -0.01 21.55
C MET A 35 -0.88 -0.34 23.02
N GLY A 36 -1.96 -0.42 23.81
CA GLY A 36 -1.90 -0.84 25.20
C GLY A 36 -1.61 -2.33 25.34
N SER A 37 -1.52 -2.81 26.58
CA SER A 37 -1.33 -4.24 26.88
C SER A 37 -2.44 -5.11 26.28
N VAL A 38 -2.06 -6.26 25.72
CA VAL A 38 -3.00 -7.28 25.20
C VAL A 38 -3.49 -8.12 26.37
N THR A 39 -4.38 -7.53 27.17
CA THR A 39 -4.97 -8.17 28.35
C THR A 39 -6.47 -8.25 28.18
N TYR A 40 -7.05 -9.41 28.50
CA TYR A 40 -8.49 -9.62 28.46
C TYR A 40 -9.12 -9.09 29.76
N GLY A 41 -9.99 -8.09 29.64
CA GLY A 41 -10.69 -7.46 30.76
C GLY A 41 -11.58 -6.31 30.28
N ASP A 42 -12.37 -5.73 31.19
CA ASP A 42 -13.20 -4.56 30.92
C ASP A 42 -12.29 -3.33 30.77
N TRP A 43 -12.18 -2.80 29.56
CA TRP A 43 -11.16 -1.81 29.19
C TRP A 43 -11.80 -0.49 28.75
N ILE A 44 -11.38 0.60 29.36
CA ILE A 44 -11.78 1.97 29.00
C ILE A 44 -10.54 2.68 28.48
N GLY A 45 -10.47 2.94 27.16
CA GLY A 45 -9.34 3.59 26.50
C GLY A 45 -8.67 2.73 25.42
N GLN A 46 -7.37 2.93 25.21
CA GLN A 46 -6.61 2.29 24.12
C GLN A 46 -6.34 0.80 24.43
N SER A 47 -7.14 -0.08 23.82
CA SER A 47 -7.05 -1.53 23.98
C SER A 47 -5.94 -2.13 23.09
N GLY A 48 -5.11 -3.01 23.66
CA GLY A 48 -4.10 -3.76 22.90
C GLY A 48 -4.69 -4.69 21.85
N VAL A 49 -5.88 -5.25 22.10
CA VAL A 49 -6.59 -6.11 21.14
C VAL A 49 -7.06 -5.29 19.93
N ALA A 50 -7.61 -4.09 20.17
CA ALA A 50 -7.98 -3.18 19.09
C ALA A 50 -6.75 -2.71 18.29
N GLY A 51 -5.62 -2.49 18.98
CA GLY A 51 -4.33 -2.21 18.34
C GLY A 51 -3.87 -3.33 17.41
N LEU A 52 -3.95 -4.58 17.85
CA LEU A 52 -3.62 -5.75 17.01
C LEU A 52 -4.50 -5.84 15.76
N VAL A 53 -5.81 -5.66 15.90
CA VAL A 53 -6.72 -5.62 14.74
C VAL A 53 -6.35 -4.48 13.80
N GLY A 54 -6.06 -3.29 14.34
CA GLY A 54 -5.57 -2.15 13.56
C GLY A 54 -4.28 -2.45 12.79
N LEU A 55 -3.33 -3.15 13.41
CA LEU A 55 -2.08 -3.57 12.76
C LEU A 55 -2.33 -4.54 11.61
N VAL A 56 -3.24 -5.52 11.79
CA VAL A 56 -3.61 -6.46 10.72
C VAL A 56 -4.23 -5.73 9.53
N VAL A 57 -5.14 -4.79 9.79
CA VAL A 57 -5.76 -3.97 8.74
C VAL A 57 -4.73 -3.10 8.02
N LEU A 58 -3.83 -2.45 8.76
CA LEU A 58 -2.75 -1.66 8.17
C LEU A 58 -1.79 -2.49 7.33
N LEU A 59 -1.50 -3.74 7.74
CA LEU A 59 -0.72 -4.67 6.94
C LEU A 59 -1.43 -5.02 5.63
N ALA A 60 -2.73 -5.31 5.67
CA ALA A 60 -3.52 -5.59 4.47
C ALA A 60 -3.54 -4.39 3.51
N ILE A 61 -3.69 -3.17 4.03
CA ILE A 61 -3.61 -1.93 3.24
C ILE A 61 -2.20 -1.76 2.65
N GLY A 62 -1.15 -2.00 3.44
CA GLY A 62 0.22 -1.94 2.95
C GLY A 62 0.49 -2.93 1.83
N LEU A 63 -0.02 -4.16 1.94
CA LEU A 63 0.05 -5.16 0.87
C LEU A 63 -0.67 -4.70 -0.39
N LEU A 64 -1.83 -4.06 -0.27
CA LEU A 64 -2.56 -3.49 -1.41
C LEU A 64 -1.76 -2.37 -2.08
N VAL A 65 -1.13 -1.48 -1.31
CA VAL A 65 -0.26 -0.44 -1.89
C VAL A 65 0.90 -1.06 -2.65
N VAL A 66 1.51 -2.13 -2.12
CA VAL A 66 2.59 -2.86 -2.80
C VAL A 66 2.09 -3.57 -4.06
N SER A 67 0.90 -4.18 -4.05
CA SER A 67 0.36 -4.86 -5.23
C SER A 67 0.08 -3.87 -6.36
N VAL A 68 -0.49 -2.70 -6.05
CA VAL A 68 -0.70 -1.63 -7.03
C VAL A 68 0.64 -1.13 -7.58
N TYR A 69 1.68 -1.07 -6.75
CA TYR A 69 3.03 -0.72 -7.20
C TYR A 69 3.63 -1.77 -8.16
N ALA A 70 3.32 -3.05 -7.95
CA ALA A 70 3.74 -4.14 -8.84
C ALA A 70 3.04 -4.04 -10.20
N GLU A 71 1.72 -3.83 -10.20
CA GLU A 71 0.91 -3.67 -11.43
C GLU A 71 1.36 -2.48 -12.28
N LEU A 72 1.82 -1.40 -11.63
CA LEU A 72 2.45 -0.25 -12.29
C LEU A 72 3.76 -0.58 -13.01
N GLY A 73 4.33 -1.77 -12.81
CA GLY A 73 5.54 -2.30 -13.43
C GLY A 73 5.29 -3.31 -14.55
N GLU A 74 4.12 -3.97 -14.59
CA GLU A 74 3.79 -4.96 -15.62
C GLU A 74 3.57 -4.30 -16.98
N MET A 75 4.29 -4.73 -18.02
CA MET A 75 4.05 -4.32 -19.40
C MET A 75 2.91 -5.17 -19.98
N ASP A 76 1.72 -4.59 -20.13
CA ASP A 76 0.73 -5.13 -21.05
C ASP A 76 1.38 -5.24 -22.44
N PRO A 77 1.19 -6.36 -23.18
CA PRO A 77 1.68 -6.44 -24.55
C PRO A 77 1.07 -5.29 -25.35
N LEU A 78 1.92 -4.56 -26.07
CA LEU A 78 1.46 -3.55 -27.02
C LEU A 78 0.42 -4.21 -27.95
N PRO A 79 -0.70 -3.52 -28.27
CA PRO A 79 -1.59 -4.00 -29.31
C PRO A 79 -0.78 -4.32 -30.55
N GLU A 80 -1.02 -5.49 -31.16
CA GLU A 80 -0.38 -5.83 -32.43
C GLU A 80 -0.61 -4.69 -33.43
N GLU A 81 0.47 -4.26 -34.09
CA GLU A 81 0.42 -3.16 -35.04
C GLU A 81 -0.47 -3.60 -36.21
N PHE A 82 -1.59 -2.89 -36.41
CA PHE A 82 -2.49 -3.13 -37.53
C PHE A 82 -2.13 -2.15 -38.66
N PRO A 83 -1.92 -2.61 -39.91
CA PRO A 83 -2.12 -3.97 -40.41
C PRO A 83 -0.89 -4.88 -40.23
N PRO A 84 -1.08 -6.21 -40.13
CA PRO A 84 0.03 -7.15 -40.10
C PRO A 84 0.90 -6.99 -41.35
N GLU A 85 2.19 -6.74 -41.17
CA GLU A 85 3.16 -6.84 -42.26
C GLU A 85 3.18 -8.30 -42.72
N GLN A 86 2.88 -8.50 -44.02
CA GLN A 86 2.73 -9.81 -44.66
C GLN A 86 3.92 -10.74 -44.45
#